data_AF-A0A7C6MSA2-F1
#
_entry.id   AF-A0A7C6MSA2-F1
#
_cell.length_a   1.000
_cell.length_b   1.000
_cell.length_c   1.000
_cell.angle_alpha   90.00
_cell.angle_beta   90.00
_cell.angle_gamma   90.00
#
_symmetry.space_group_name_H-M   'P 1'
#
loop_
_entity.id
_entity.type
_entity.pdbx_description
1 polymer ?
#
loop_
_entity_poly.entity_id
_entity_poly.type
_entity_poly.pdbx_seq_one_letter_code
_entity_poly.pdbx_strand_id
1 'polypeptide(L)'
;LKHGIKTIMSPAHKIYVDMKYDESTHVGQDWAGYVSVETAYNWDPTSVYEGFNEEDILGIEAPLWTETIHNTVDADYMYFPRICGAAEIGWSPKDNRSWEEYCLRLARLGKRLEQLGVNFHRSPLIPWK
;
A
#
# COMPACT_ATOMS: atom_id res chain seq x y z
N LEU A 1 6.69 13.73 -18.80
CA LEU A 1 5.75 14.86 -19.05
C LEU A 1 6.51 16.04 -19.64
N LYS A 2 6.09 16.63 -20.77
CA LYS A 2 6.90 17.61 -21.53
C LYS A 2 6.95 19.05 -20.96
N HIS A 3 6.35 19.33 -19.80
CA HIS A 3 6.20 20.70 -19.28
C HIS A 3 6.67 20.93 -17.84
N GLY A 4 7.53 20.05 -17.28
CA GLY A 4 8.08 20.24 -15.91
C GLY A 4 7.06 20.03 -14.78
N ILE A 5 5.92 19.41 -15.07
CA ILE A 5 4.88 19.09 -14.10
C ILE A 5 5.37 17.92 -13.23
N LYS A 6 5.47 18.14 -11.92
CA LYS A 6 5.74 17.08 -10.95
C LYS A 6 4.47 16.25 -10.70
N THR A 7 4.64 14.96 -10.54
CA THR A 7 3.54 13.99 -10.45
C THR A 7 3.51 13.29 -9.09
N ILE A 8 2.31 13.08 -8.57
CA ILE A 8 2.07 12.19 -7.44
C ILE A 8 1.65 10.83 -8.01
N MET A 9 2.38 9.77 -7.68
CA MET A 9 2.09 8.43 -8.19
C MET A 9 1.10 7.71 -7.27
N SER A 10 -0.07 7.35 -7.82
CA SER A 10 -1.09 6.57 -7.12
C SER A 10 -1.73 5.51 -8.03
N PRO A 11 -0.95 4.55 -8.59
CA PRO A 11 -1.49 3.54 -9.49
C PRO A 11 -2.50 2.61 -8.78
N ALA A 12 -3.70 2.48 -9.33
CA ALA A 12 -4.80 1.74 -8.71
C ALA A 12 -4.48 0.26 -8.41
N HIS A 13 -3.80 -0.42 -9.33
CA HIS A 13 -3.38 -1.82 -9.19
C HIS A 13 -2.16 -2.01 -8.24
N LYS A 14 -1.77 -0.98 -7.49
CA LYS A 14 -0.69 -1.01 -6.49
C LYS A 14 -1.10 -0.40 -5.16
N ILE A 15 -1.58 0.85 -5.14
CA ILE A 15 -1.63 1.64 -3.90
C ILE A 15 -3.00 2.25 -3.60
N TYR A 16 -4.04 1.86 -4.34
CA TYR A 16 -5.41 2.09 -3.91
C TYR A 16 -5.73 1.10 -2.78
N VAL A 17 -5.81 1.63 -1.56
CA VAL A 17 -5.98 0.80 -0.36
C VAL A 17 -7.43 0.35 -0.16
N ASP A 18 -8.37 0.77 -1.01
CA ASP A 18 -9.72 0.21 -1.11
C ASP A 18 -9.80 -1.01 -2.04
N MET A 19 -8.75 -1.35 -2.78
CA MET A 19 -8.73 -2.59 -3.56
C MET A 19 -8.71 -3.81 -2.64
N LYS A 20 -9.47 -4.84 -3.00
CA LYS A 20 -9.51 -6.11 -2.26
C LYS A 20 -8.15 -6.80 -2.26
N TYR A 21 -7.84 -7.55 -1.20
CA TYR A 21 -6.62 -8.36 -1.12
C TYR A 21 -6.74 -9.65 -1.94
N ASP A 22 -7.93 -10.24 -1.94
CA ASP A 22 -8.34 -11.46 -2.62
C ASP A 22 -9.88 -11.54 -2.69
N GLU A 23 -10.41 -12.64 -3.23
CA GLU A 23 -11.86 -12.88 -3.36
C GLU A 23 -12.62 -12.93 -2.03
N SER A 24 -11.94 -13.25 -0.93
CA SER A 24 -12.52 -13.40 0.41
C SER A 24 -12.66 -12.06 1.14
N THR A 25 -12.05 -10.99 0.61
CA THR A 25 -12.09 -9.66 1.21
C THR A 25 -13.53 -9.11 1.19
N HIS A 26 -14.07 -8.79 2.38
CA HIS A 26 -15.49 -8.49 2.59
C HIS A 26 -15.91 -7.05 2.22
N VAL A 27 -14.97 -6.11 2.23
CA VAL A 27 -15.15 -4.71 1.79
C VAL A 27 -14.13 -4.36 0.71
N GLY A 28 -14.26 -3.20 0.09
CA GLY A 28 -13.42 -2.76 -1.02
C GLY A 28 -13.94 -3.16 -2.39
N GLN A 29 -13.18 -2.81 -3.43
CA GLN A 29 -13.51 -3.09 -4.83
C GLN A 29 -12.41 -3.94 -5.48
N ASP A 30 -12.69 -4.54 -6.63
CA ASP A 30 -11.75 -5.41 -7.37
C ASP A 30 -11.60 -5.02 -8.85
N TRP A 31 -12.08 -3.83 -9.23
CA TRP A 31 -12.06 -3.36 -10.63
C TRP A 31 -10.63 -3.22 -11.19
N ALA A 32 -9.65 -2.93 -10.33
CA ALA A 32 -8.23 -2.86 -10.69
C ALA A 32 -7.47 -4.16 -10.37
N GLY A 33 -8.19 -5.25 -10.09
CA GLY A 33 -7.67 -6.53 -9.62
C GLY A 33 -7.45 -6.58 -8.11
N TYR A 34 -6.90 -7.69 -7.64
CA TYR A 34 -6.54 -7.89 -6.24
C TYR A 34 -5.15 -7.34 -5.93
N VAL A 35 -5.06 -6.57 -4.84
CA VAL A 35 -3.82 -5.91 -4.41
C VAL A 35 -3.40 -6.49 -3.06
N SER A 36 -2.58 -7.54 -3.12
CA SER A 36 -1.95 -8.14 -1.95
C SER A 36 -0.99 -7.15 -1.27
N VAL A 37 -0.57 -7.46 -0.04
CA VAL A 37 0.44 -6.66 0.67
C VAL A 37 1.76 -6.60 -0.10
N GLU A 38 2.13 -7.68 -0.79
CA GLU A 38 3.32 -7.72 -1.64
C GLU A 38 3.17 -6.83 -2.86
N THR A 39 2.05 -6.94 -3.58
CA THR A 39 1.78 -6.10 -4.76
C THR A 39 1.82 -4.61 -4.41
N ALA A 40 1.29 -4.25 -3.23
CA ALA A 40 1.27 -2.87 -2.74
C ALA A 40 2.64 -2.31 -2.33
N TYR A 41 3.59 -3.18 -2.00
CA TYR A 41 4.93 -2.78 -1.56
C TYR A 41 5.99 -2.94 -2.65
N ASN A 42 5.95 -4.04 -3.40
CA ASN A 42 6.99 -4.46 -4.32
C ASN A 42 6.86 -3.77 -5.70
N TRP A 43 7.09 -2.46 -5.70
CA TRP A 43 7.13 -1.64 -6.91
C TRP A 43 8.01 -0.40 -6.72
N ASP A 44 8.33 0.24 -7.85
CA ASP A 44 9.11 1.47 -7.90
C ASP A 44 8.31 2.55 -8.61
N PRO A 45 8.07 3.72 -7.99
CA PRO A 45 7.39 4.84 -8.63
C PRO A 45 7.97 5.24 -9.98
N THR A 46 9.28 5.07 -10.20
CA THR A 46 9.96 5.42 -11.45
C THR A 46 9.74 4.39 -12.57
N SER A 47 9.27 3.18 -12.25
CA SER A 47 9.14 2.09 -13.23
C SER A 47 7.69 1.74 -13.58
N VAL A 48 6.69 2.42 -13.01
CA VAL A 48 5.28 2.10 -13.27
C VAL A 48 4.86 2.51 -14.68
N TYR A 49 5.36 3.65 -15.15
CA TYR A 49 5.02 4.22 -16.45
C TYR A 49 6.31 4.64 -17.17
N GLU A 50 6.38 4.33 -18.46
CA GLU A 50 7.53 4.73 -19.28
C GLU A 50 7.67 6.26 -19.36
N GLY A 51 8.92 6.73 -19.35
CA GLY A 51 9.24 8.15 -19.54
C GLY A 51 9.08 9.03 -18.29
N PHE A 52 8.99 8.43 -17.11
CA PHE A 52 9.15 9.11 -15.83
C PHE A 52 10.53 8.84 -15.25
N ASN A 53 11.24 9.90 -14.87
CA ASN A 53 12.43 9.79 -14.04
C ASN A 53 12.10 10.19 -12.60
N GLU A 54 13.01 9.92 -11.66
CA GLU A 54 12.86 10.30 -10.25
C GLU A 54 12.54 11.80 -10.08
N GLU A 55 13.18 12.65 -10.89
CA GLU A 55 12.95 14.09 -10.88
C GLU A 55 11.52 14.48 -11.24
N ASP A 56 10.78 13.67 -12.00
CA ASP A 56 9.40 13.98 -12.40
C ASP A 56 8.38 13.68 -11.29
N ILE A 57 8.80 12.99 -10.23
CA ILE A 57 7.92 12.45 -9.19
C ILE A 57 8.06 13.30 -7.92
N LEU A 58 6.95 13.89 -7.46
CA LEU A 58 6.89 14.62 -6.19
C LEU A 58 6.78 13.67 -5.00
N GLY A 59 6.14 12.52 -5.20
CA GLY A 59 5.89 11.53 -4.17
C GLY A 59 4.83 10.52 -4.61
N ILE A 60 4.26 9.82 -3.63
CA ILE A 60 3.16 8.88 -3.83
C ILE A 60 1.97 9.25 -2.96
N GLU A 61 0.81 8.73 -3.31
CA GLU A 61 -0.40 8.79 -2.48
C GLU A 61 -1.02 7.41 -2.39
N ALA A 62 -1.62 7.09 -1.24
CA ALA A 62 -2.37 5.86 -1.01
C ALA A 62 -3.85 6.18 -0.76
N PRO A 63 -4.67 6.31 -1.82
CA PRO A 63 -6.07 6.69 -1.69
C PRO A 63 -6.89 5.57 -1.05
N LEU A 64 -7.80 5.96 -0.14
CA LEU A 64 -8.88 5.12 0.33
C LEU A 64 -10.20 5.68 -0.21
N TRP A 65 -10.80 4.99 -1.17
CA TRP A 65 -12.17 5.25 -1.57
C TRP A 65 -13.15 4.53 -0.64
N THR A 66 -14.32 5.12 -0.40
CA THR A 66 -15.23 4.72 0.70
C THR A 66 -16.60 4.29 0.23
N GLU A 67 -16.77 3.88 -1.03
CA GLU A 67 -18.08 3.44 -1.56
C GLU A 67 -18.62 2.22 -0.81
N THR A 68 -17.73 1.35 -0.31
CA THR A 68 -18.07 0.12 0.43
C THR A 68 -17.67 0.18 1.91
N ILE A 69 -17.11 1.31 2.36
CA ILE A 69 -16.52 1.48 3.70
C ILE A 69 -17.36 2.50 4.47
N HIS A 70 -18.05 2.03 5.51
CA HIS A 70 -19.04 2.84 6.23
C HIS A 70 -18.71 3.06 7.71
N ASN A 71 -17.62 2.47 8.19
CA ASN A 71 -17.18 2.59 9.57
C ASN A 71 -15.65 2.55 9.66
N THR A 72 -15.11 2.93 10.81
CA THR A 72 -13.66 3.00 11.04
C THR A 72 -13.01 1.61 11.13
N VAL A 73 -13.75 0.57 11.51
CA VAL A 73 -13.22 -0.80 11.59
C VAL A 73 -12.87 -1.34 10.21
N ASP A 74 -13.73 -1.07 9.22
CA ASP A 74 -13.48 -1.41 7.81
C ASP A 74 -12.45 -0.46 7.17
N ALA A 75 -12.43 0.82 7.55
CA ALA A 75 -11.40 1.74 7.09
C ALA A 75 -10.01 1.30 7.55
N ASP A 76 -9.84 0.98 8.84
CA ASP A 76 -8.60 0.45 9.41
C ASP A 76 -8.20 -0.87 8.72
N TYR A 77 -9.17 -1.78 8.52
CA TYR A 77 -8.95 -3.05 7.83
C TYR A 77 -8.38 -2.88 6.41
N MET A 78 -8.84 -1.87 5.68
CA MET A 78 -8.41 -1.61 4.31
C MET A 78 -7.12 -0.79 4.22
N TYR A 79 -6.92 0.17 5.13
CA TYR A 79 -5.66 0.91 5.27
C TYR A 79 -4.50 -0.02 5.64
N PHE A 80 -4.67 -0.81 6.69
CA PHE A 80 -3.61 -1.62 7.27
C PHE A 80 -3.65 -3.06 6.76
N PRO A 81 -2.51 -3.62 6.33
CA PRO A 81 -1.16 -3.10 6.59
C PRO A 81 -0.51 -2.35 5.40
N ARG A 82 -1.23 -2.14 4.28
CA ARG A 82 -0.65 -1.60 3.03
C ARG A 82 -0.15 -0.16 3.17
N ILE A 83 -0.82 0.66 3.98
CA ILE A 83 -0.41 2.04 4.22
C ILE A 83 1.00 2.16 4.84
N CYS A 84 1.46 1.14 5.57
CA CYS A 84 2.83 1.10 6.09
C CYS A 84 3.86 0.96 4.97
N GLY A 85 3.55 0.14 3.96
CA GLY A 85 4.38 -0.03 2.77
C GLY A 85 4.38 1.24 1.92
N ALA A 86 3.23 1.88 1.74
CA ALA A 86 3.12 3.17 1.07
C ALA A 86 4.02 4.23 1.75
N ALA A 87 3.96 4.36 3.08
CA ALA A 87 4.81 5.29 3.82
C ALA A 87 6.30 5.00 3.59
N GLU A 88 6.70 3.73 3.57
CA GLU A 88 8.08 3.36 3.28
C GLU A 88 8.49 3.66 1.85
N ILE A 89 7.61 3.44 0.87
CA ILE A 89 7.89 3.75 -0.53
C ILE A 89 8.13 5.25 -0.73
N GLY A 90 7.34 6.09 -0.05
CA GLY A 90 7.46 7.55 -0.13
C GLY A 90 8.59 8.14 0.70
N TRP A 91 9.17 7.39 1.65
CA TRP A 91 10.15 7.92 2.62
C TRP A 91 11.55 7.33 2.46
N SER A 92 11.65 6.01 2.26
CA SER A 92 12.93 5.30 2.29
C SER A 92 13.61 5.27 0.92
N PRO A 93 14.95 5.41 0.86
CA PRO A 93 15.70 5.19 -0.38
C PRO A 93 15.42 3.80 -0.96
N LYS A 94 15.26 3.72 -2.29
CA LYS A 94 14.95 2.47 -2.99
C LYS A 94 15.91 1.34 -2.64
N ASP A 95 17.21 1.61 -2.60
CA ASP A 95 18.27 0.61 -2.35
C ASP A 95 18.20 0.00 -0.94
N ASN A 96 17.47 0.63 -0.02
CA ASN A 96 17.26 0.13 1.33
C ASN A 96 15.94 -0.66 1.49
N ARG A 97 15.16 -0.83 0.42
CA ARG A 97 13.88 -1.54 0.46
C ARG A 97 14.06 -2.98 -0.01
N SER A 98 13.69 -3.94 0.84
CA SER A 98 13.57 -5.37 0.50
C SER A 98 12.21 -5.85 0.98
N TRP A 99 11.56 -6.71 0.19
CA TRP A 99 10.29 -7.33 0.57
C TRP A 99 10.45 -8.23 1.79
N GLU A 100 11.49 -9.06 1.80
CA GLU A 100 11.78 -10.03 2.85
C GLU A 100 12.01 -9.35 4.19
N GLU A 101 12.87 -8.32 4.23
CA GLU A 101 13.13 -7.55 5.45
C GLU A 101 11.93 -6.68 5.87
N TYR A 102 11.17 -6.16 4.90
CA TYR A 102 9.93 -5.43 5.18
C TYR A 102 8.89 -6.32 5.86
N CYS A 103 8.68 -7.55 5.39
CA CYS A 103 7.78 -8.51 6.02
C CYS A 103 8.10 -8.73 7.49
N LEU A 104 9.39 -8.82 7.85
CA LEU A 104 9.83 -8.99 9.23
C LEU A 104 9.56 -7.75 10.11
N ARG A 105 9.71 -6.54 9.55
CA ARG A 105 9.40 -5.28 10.26
C ARG A 105 7.89 -5.08 10.39
N LEU A 106 7.13 -5.37 9.34
CA LEU A 106 5.68 -5.28 9.33
C LEU A 106 5.05 -6.26 10.32
N ALA A 107 5.55 -7.50 10.40
CA ALA A 107 5.13 -8.47 11.40
C ALA A 107 5.29 -7.95 12.84
N ARG A 108 6.40 -7.25 13.14
CA ARG A 108 6.62 -6.62 14.46
C ARG A 108 5.66 -5.46 14.69
N LEU A 109 5.35 -4.68 13.65
CA LEU A 109 4.39 -3.59 13.72
C LEU A 109 2.97 -4.11 14.00
N GLY A 110 2.60 -5.28 13.50
CA GLY A 110 1.30 -5.94 13.77
C GLY A 110 0.98 -6.00 15.26
N LYS A 111 1.94 -6.42 16.10
CA LYS A 111 1.78 -6.43 17.57
C LYS A 111 1.49 -5.04 18.15
N ARG A 112 2.08 -3.99 17.59
CA ARG A 112 1.83 -2.62 18.02
C ARG A 112 0.44 -2.14 17.60
N LEU A 113 -0.01 -2.50 16.38
CA LEU A 113 -1.36 -2.21 15.91
C LEU A 113 -2.43 -2.88 16.78
N GLU A 114 -2.22 -4.15 17.16
CA GLU A 114 -3.10 -4.86 18.10
C GLU A 114 -3.20 -4.14 19.45
N GLN A 115 -2.07 -3.72 20.02
CA GLN A 115 -2.04 -2.96 21.27
C GLN A 115 -2.73 -1.59 21.17
N LEU A 116 -2.80 -1.03 19.97
CA LEU A 116 -3.51 0.21 19.70
C LEU A 116 -5.00 0.00 19.38
N GLY A 117 -5.45 -1.26 19.27
CA GLY A 117 -6.82 -1.58 18.88
C GLY A 117 -7.13 -1.29 17.41
N VAL A 118 -6.11 -1.18 16.55
CA VAL A 118 -6.29 -0.94 15.11
C VAL A 118 -6.63 -2.27 14.44
N ASN A 119 -7.74 -2.31 13.71
CA ASN A 119 -8.08 -3.47 12.88
C ASN A 119 -7.20 -3.52 11.63
N PHE A 120 -6.77 -4.70 11.19
CA PHE A 120 -5.96 -4.82 9.97
C PHE A 120 -6.09 -6.19 9.34
N HIS A 121 -5.92 -6.25 8.02
CA HIS A 121 -5.87 -7.52 7.30
C HIS A 121 -4.60 -8.31 7.65
N ARG A 122 -4.78 -9.50 8.24
CA ARG A 122 -3.68 -10.44 8.51
C ARG A 122 -3.33 -11.24 7.27
N SER A 123 -2.59 -10.61 6.36
CA SER A 123 -2.10 -11.27 5.14
C SER A 123 -1.31 -12.54 5.47
N PRO A 124 -1.55 -13.66 4.77
CA PRO A 124 -0.79 -14.90 4.96
C PRO A 124 0.67 -14.79 4.48
N LEU A 125 1.00 -13.74 3.71
CA LEU A 125 2.36 -13.48 3.24
C LEU A 125 3.28 -12.91 4.33
N ILE A 126 2.71 -12.47 5.46
CA ILE A 126 3.44 -11.82 6.54
C ILE A 126 3.56 -12.79 7.73
N PRO A 127 4.77 -13.01 8.27
CA PRO A 127 4.98 -13.90 9.41
C PRO A 127 4.64 -13.18 10.72
N TRP A 128 3.35 -12.90 10.95
CA TRP A 128 2.84 -12.20 12.15
C TRP A 128 3.33 -12.86 13.45
N LYS A 129 3.55 -12.02 14.47
CA LYS A 129 4.11 -12.41 15.78
C LYS A 129 3.16 -12.14 16.92
#